data_AF-A0A7K4MWH8-F1
#
_entry.id   AF-A0A7K4MWH8-F1
#
_cell.length_a   1.000
_cell.length_b   1.000
_cell.length_c   1.000
_cell.angle_alpha   90.00
_cell.angle_beta   90.00
_cell.angle_gamma   90.00
#
_symmetry.space_group_name_H-M   'P 1'
#
loop_
_entity.id
_entity.type
_entity.pdbx_description
1 polymer ?
#
loop_
_entity_poly.entity_id
_entity_poly.type
_entity_poly.pdbx_seq_one_letter_code
_entity_poly.pdbx_strand_id
1 'polypeptide(L)'
;MAKDLKTAVFCWGRFNPPTIGHGKLLDALISVAKRKGGRNSDTFVLVSHSVDSEKNPLTKEQKVFYLKKMFPKQMKYYDVELNKKKLFLRLIAIILNKYYERLIMVVGSDRVREFQTELDKFNGATGDDAPLKGASYSYKEIEVVSAGERDPDAEGISGMSASKMRAAAADGDLKSFKSGVPRGFGARNTINMMNDVRKGMGLDSLKRNESLMLKTYTKFKKEISEGITKLYGLSIKELLDSVLNYKGKTLIYFDTETMGLSPKKDYLQLTEIAAIAFDGSTFKEIDKIDYKVNLLQVTKDVLKPGTPERINWDSHVKASDKMKTPQQILKMTRYGSKTAAFIKEVHALKVFFEFIDKFTNPVLIAHNAPFDLKYLGVRAKKYGITMKKYESLDTLELNKMYFIPLLKSVEGSKELDVILKSLSTYTTTGKRKVSSTLGNLSYAMKIDVKGWHNALADVEMLMGVLAKMVEMFKKYQDVDISKLHRGEVLRVAKGRHKRKHTPKRKKK
;
A
#
# COMPACT_ATOMS: atom_id res chain seq x y z
N MET A 1 24.78 16.54 -53.90
CA MET A 1 25.47 15.88 -52.77
C MET A 1 25.58 16.90 -51.64
N ALA A 2 25.01 16.63 -50.46
CA ALA A 2 25.18 17.52 -49.32
C ALA A 2 26.67 17.62 -48.98
N LYS A 3 27.21 18.84 -48.81
CA LYS A 3 28.61 19.05 -48.37
C LYS A 3 28.84 18.27 -47.07
N ASP A 4 29.90 17.46 -47.01
CA ASP A 4 30.27 16.66 -45.84
C ASP A 4 30.89 17.57 -44.75
N LEU A 5 30.08 18.45 -44.19
CA LEU A 5 30.47 19.38 -43.13
C LEU A 5 30.74 18.61 -41.84
N LYS A 6 31.86 18.93 -41.17
CA LYS A 6 32.14 18.38 -39.85
C LYS A 6 31.08 18.87 -38.85
N THR A 7 30.26 17.96 -38.33
CA THR A 7 28.98 18.30 -37.69
C THR A 7 28.97 17.93 -36.21
N ALA A 8 28.59 18.87 -35.34
CA ALA A 8 28.27 18.58 -33.95
C ALA A 8 26.75 18.43 -33.77
N VAL A 9 26.30 17.30 -33.23
CA VAL A 9 24.90 17.06 -32.89
C VAL A 9 24.76 16.94 -31.39
N PHE A 10 23.99 17.81 -30.74
CA PHE A 10 23.96 17.83 -29.28
C PHE A 10 22.57 18.05 -28.68
N CYS A 11 22.40 17.62 -27.44
CA CYS A 11 21.32 18.08 -26.58
C CYS A 11 21.91 18.67 -25.30
N TRP A 12 21.24 19.68 -24.75
CA TRP A 12 21.60 20.29 -23.49
C TRP A 12 20.36 20.48 -22.62
N GLY A 13 20.43 20.04 -21.37
CA GLY A 13 19.25 20.03 -20.49
C GLY A 13 19.54 20.14 -19.01
N ARG A 14 18.52 20.57 -18.26
CA ARG A 14 18.55 20.64 -16.79
C ARG A 14 18.51 19.27 -16.14
N PHE A 15 17.71 18.36 -16.70
CA PHE A 15 17.52 16.98 -16.22
C PHE A 15 17.28 16.89 -14.71
N ASN A 16 16.40 17.75 -14.15
CA ASN A 16 16.29 17.93 -12.70
C ASN A 16 14.87 17.75 -12.15
N PRO A 17 14.47 16.53 -11.75
CA PRO A 17 15.20 15.26 -11.92
C PRO A 17 15.10 14.72 -13.37
N PRO A 18 15.96 13.75 -13.75
CA PRO A 18 15.80 13.04 -15.02
C PRO A 18 14.46 12.28 -15.06
N THR A 19 13.86 12.20 -16.23
CA THR A 19 12.54 11.58 -16.45
C THR A 19 12.55 10.75 -17.72
N ILE A 20 11.56 9.87 -17.89
CA ILE A 20 11.28 9.16 -19.15
C ILE A 20 11.12 10.09 -20.36
N GLY A 21 10.60 11.31 -20.16
CA GLY A 21 10.49 12.32 -21.21
C GLY A 21 11.85 12.81 -21.70
N HIS A 22 12.87 12.81 -20.84
CA HIS A 22 14.25 13.07 -21.24
C HIS A 22 14.85 11.89 -22.02
N GLY A 23 14.43 10.65 -21.74
CA GLY A 23 14.80 9.49 -22.54
C GLY A 23 14.42 9.66 -24.01
N LYS A 24 13.20 10.15 -24.28
CA LYS A 24 12.73 10.46 -25.65
C LYS A 24 13.60 11.52 -26.34
N LEU A 25 14.00 12.57 -25.62
CA LEU A 25 14.94 13.58 -26.14
C LEU A 25 16.28 12.96 -26.54
N LEU A 26 16.81 12.07 -25.69
CA LEU A 26 18.07 11.38 -25.95
C LEU A 26 17.97 10.39 -27.13
N ASP A 27 16.83 9.71 -27.29
CA ASP A 27 16.58 8.84 -28.45
C ASP A 27 16.45 9.64 -29.75
N ALA A 28 15.79 10.80 -29.69
CA ALA A 28 15.68 11.73 -30.80
C ALA A 28 17.06 12.28 -31.19
N LEU A 29 17.91 12.63 -30.21
CA LEU A 29 19.29 13.06 -30.46
C LEU A 29 20.06 12.05 -31.32
N ILE A 30 20.04 10.78 -30.91
CA ILE A 30 20.75 9.70 -31.63
C ILE A 30 20.16 9.51 -33.04
N SER A 31 18.84 9.61 -33.17
CA SER A 31 18.15 9.45 -34.45
C SER A 31 18.46 10.61 -35.41
N VAL A 32 18.52 11.84 -34.90
CA VAL A 32 18.91 13.03 -35.67
C VAL A 32 20.37 12.94 -36.07
N ALA A 33 21.25 12.54 -35.17
CA ALA A 33 22.67 12.34 -35.49
C ALA A 33 22.85 11.38 -36.67
N LYS A 34 22.14 10.24 -36.66
CA LYS A 34 22.19 9.26 -37.76
C LYS A 34 21.63 9.78 -39.09
N ARG A 35 20.52 10.53 -39.05
CA ARG A 35 19.82 10.99 -40.27
C ARG A 35 20.41 12.25 -40.88
N LYS A 36 20.86 13.18 -40.02
CA LYS A 36 21.26 14.54 -40.42
C LYS A 36 22.73 14.84 -40.18
N GLY A 37 23.41 14.13 -39.27
CA GLY A 37 24.81 14.39 -38.93
C GLY A 37 25.79 14.11 -40.08
N GLY A 38 25.51 13.11 -40.91
CA GLY A 38 26.42 12.69 -41.98
C GLY A 38 27.52 11.75 -41.47
N ARG A 39 28.54 11.50 -42.30
CA ARG A 39 29.64 10.58 -41.94
C ARG A 39 30.62 11.20 -40.95
N ASN A 40 30.76 12.52 -40.98
CA ASN A 40 31.70 13.28 -40.15
C ASN A 40 30.99 14.01 -39.01
N SER A 41 30.28 13.27 -38.14
CA SER A 41 29.53 13.87 -37.04
C SER A 41 29.83 13.26 -35.68
N ASP A 42 29.94 14.13 -34.67
CA ASP A 42 30.03 13.73 -33.27
C ASP A 42 28.74 14.09 -32.51
N THR A 43 28.39 13.25 -31.54
CA THR A 43 27.14 13.39 -30.77
C THR A 43 27.42 13.65 -29.29
N PHE A 44 26.77 14.68 -28.73
CA PHE A 44 27.04 15.15 -27.36
C PHE A 44 25.78 15.22 -26.48
N VAL A 45 25.83 14.58 -25.32
CA VAL A 45 24.86 14.77 -24.22
C VAL A 45 25.48 15.70 -23.18
N LEU A 46 24.96 16.91 -23.08
CA LEU A 46 25.45 17.95 -22.18
C LEU A 46 24.44 18.25 -21.06
N VAL A 47 24.92 18.37 -19.83
CA VAL A 47 24.09 18.52 -18.62
C VAL A 47 24.36 19.87 -17.98
N SER A 48 23.31 20.62 -17.67
CA SER A 48 23.43 21.91 -16.96
C SER A 48 23.91 21.74 -15.52
N HIS A 49 24.74 22.70 -15.09
CA HIS A 49 25.29 22.79 -13.73
C HIS A 49 24.43 23.61 -12.77
N SER A 50 23.29 24.14 -13.22
CA SER A 50 22.37 24.90 -12.35
C SER A 50 21.89 24.05 -11.18
N VAL A 51 21.88 24.63 -9.98
CA VAL A 51 21.40 24.04 -8.72
C VAL A 51 20.66 25.12 -7.93
N ASP A 52 19.42 24.83 -7.54
CA ASP A 52 18.55 25.65 -6.70
C ASP A 52 17.41 24.78 -6.14
N SER A 53 16.74 25.22 -5.07
CA SER A 53 15.76 24.38 -4.37
C SER A 53 14.44 24.17 -5.14
N GLU A 54 14.12 25.00 -6.14
CA GLU A 54 12.80 25.03 -6.76
C GLU A 54 12.77 24.29 -8.11
N LYS A 55 13.70 24.66 -8.99
CA LYS A 55 13.79 24.21 -10.38
C LYS A 55 14.92 23.21 -10.57
N ASN A 56 15.98 23.30 -9.76
CA ASN A 56 17.18 22.48 -9.93
C ASN A 56 17.69 21.77 -8.65
N PRO A 57 16.87 20.96 -7.96
CA PRO A 57 17.23 20.40 -6.65
C PRO A 57 18.39 19.39 -6.66
N LEU A 58 18.69 18.75 -7.78
CA LEU A 58 19.83 17.84 -7.91
C LEU A 58 21.10 18.54 -8.38
N THR A 59 22.26 18.11 -7.86
CA THR A 59 23.58 18.50 -8.37
C THR A 59 23.87 17.88 -9.74
N LYS A 60 24.87 18.39 -10.46
CA LYS A 60 25.31 17.82 -11.75
C LYS A 60 25.70 16.35 -11.62
N GLU A 61 26.39 15.97 -10.55
CA GLU A 61 26.82 14.61 -10.27
C GLU A 61 25.61 13.69 -10.07
N GLN A 62 24.59 14.14 -9.32
CA GLN A 62 23.35 13.41 -9.12
C GLN A 62 22.56 13.24 -10.43
N LYS A 63 22.43 14.31 -11.23
CA LYS A 63 21.79 14.24 -12.57
C LYS A 63 22.46 13.19 -13.44
N VAL A 64 23.79 13.23 -13.55
CA VAL A 64 24.57 12.29 -14.37
C VAL A 64 24.48 10.87 -13.83
N PHE A 65 24.54 10.69 -12.51
CA PHE A 65 24.35 9.39 -11.87
C PHE A 65 23.02 8.75 -12.27
N TYR A 66 21.91 9.51 -12.16
CA TYR A 66 20.59 9.01 -12.49
C TYR A 66 20.38 8.81 -14.00
N LEU A 67 20.88 9.72 -14.85
CA LEU A 67 20.86 9.55 -16.30
C LEU A 67 21.59 8.27 -16.74
N LYS A 68 22.79 7.98 -16.20
CA LYS A 68 23.54 6.74 -16.51
C LYS A 68 22.79 5.47 -16.10
N LYS A 69 22.06 5.52 -14.99
CA LYS A 69 21.24 4.40 -14.52
C LYS A 69 19.95 4.22 -15.33
N MET A 70 19.33 5.31 -15.77
CA MET A 70 18.07 5.29 -16.51
C MET A 70 18.27 4.99 -18.01
N PHE A 71 19.32 5.55 -18.60
CA PHE A 71 19.55 5.60 -20.05
C PHE A 71 21.01 5.22 -20.41
N PRO A 72 21.50 4.03 -20.00
CA PRO A 72 22.91 3.67 -20.16
C PRO A 72 23.37 3.62 -21.63
N LYS A 73 22.47 3.32 -22.57
CA LYS A 73 22.81 3.29 -24.01
C LYS A 73 23.05 4.70 -24.55
N GLN A 74 22.18 5.63 -24.19
CA GLN A 74 22.23 7.01 -24.63
C GLN A 74 23.37 7.77 -23.95
N MET A 75 23.66 7.45 -22.68
CA MET A 75 24.75 8.06 -21.94
C MET A 75 26.15 7.64 -22.40
N LYS A 76 26.28 6.80 -23.45
CA LYS A 76 27.55 6.62 -24.17
C LYS A 76 28.02 7.90 -24.86
N TYR A 77 27.10 8.80 -25.22
CA TYR A 77 27.38 10.09 -25.85
C TYR A 77 27.58 11.23 -24.83
N TYR A 78 27.67 10.90 -23.54
CA TYR A 78 28.00 11.90 -22.51
C TYR A 78 29.49 12.25 -22.59
N ASP A 79 29.78 13.50 -22.94
CA ASP A 79 31.15 13.98 -23.05
C ASP A 79 31.69 14.40 -21.67
N VAL A 80 32.73 13.73 -21.20
CA VAL A 80 33.26 13.96 -19.85
C VAL A 80 33.93 15.33 -19.73
N GLU A 81 34.69 15.75 -20.75
CA GLU A 81 35.53 16.96 -20.69
C GLU A 81 34.70 18.24 -20.81
N LEU A 82 33.76 18.30 -21.75
CA LEU A 82 32.83 19.42 -21.89
C LEU A 82 31.95 19.56 -20.65
N ASN A 83 31.46 18.45 -20.10
CA ASN A 83 30.63 18.48 -18.90
C ASN A 83 31.40 18.82 -17.60
N LYS A 84 32.73 19.01 -17.63
CA LYS A 84 33.46 19.64 -16.50
C LYS A 84 33.21 21.15 -16.42
N LYS A 85 32.84 21.80 -17.53
CA LYS A 85 32.62 23.25 -17.61
C LYS A 85 31.17 23.61 -17.23
N LYS A 86 30.94 24.80 -16.66
CA LYS A 86 29.60 25.34 -16.38
C LYS A 86 28.95 25.84 -17.68
N LEU A 87 28.45 24.90 -18.48
CA LEU A 87 27.95 25.16 -19.83
C LEU A 87 26.60 25.91 -19.83
N PHE A 88 26.47 26.85 -20.76
CA PHE A 88 25.23 27.48 -21.23
C PHE A 88 25.29 27.58 -22.77
N LEU A 89 24.15 27.82 -23.42
CA LEU A 89 24.00 27.64 -24.87
C LEU A 89 25.09 28.35 -25.70
N ARG A 90 25.32 29.64 -25.45
CA ARG A 90 26.32 30.43 -26.17
C ARG A 90 27.74 29.89 -25.99
N LEU A 91 28.12 29.50 -24.77
CA LEU A 91 29.43 28.90 -24.51
C LEU A 91 29.59 27.54 -25.22
N ILE A 92 28.53 26.74 -25.30
CA ILE A 92 28.54 25.48 -26.07
C ILE A 92 28.81 25.78 -27.55
N ALA A 93 28.08 26.72 -28.14
CA ALA A 93 28.25 27.13 -29.53
C ALA A 93 29.68 27.62 -29.81
N ILE A 94 30.27 28.44 -28.92
CA ILE A 94 31.67 28.90 -29.05
C ILE A 94 32.66 27.73 -29.00
N ILE A 95 32.50 26.83 -28.03
CA ILE A 95 33.45 25.72 -27.84
C ILE A 95 33.42 24.76 -29.04
N LEU A 96 32.22 24.40 -29.51
CA LEU A 96 32.05 23.46 -30.61
C LEU A 96 32.50 24.05 -31.96
N ASN A 97 32.38 25.36 -32.17
CA ASN A 97 32.75 25.97 -33.45
C ASN A 97 34.25 25.88 -33.75
N LYS A 98 35.08 25.70 -32.71
CA LYS A 98 36.52 25.43 -32.87
C LYS A 98 36.82 24.13 -33.63
N TYR A 99 35.87 23.20 -33.66
CA TYR A 99 36.08 21.85 -34.17
C TYR A 99 35.08 21.43 -35.25
N TYR A 100 33.94 22.12 -35.36
CA TYR A 100 32.81 21.75 -36.21
C TYR A 100 32.32 22.96 -37.02
N GLU A 101 31.95 22.69 -38.27
CA GLU A 101 31.46 23.69 -39.22
C GLU A 101 29.93 23.78 -39.24
N ARG A 102 29.25 22.74 -38.75
CA ARG A 102 27.79 22.66 -38.65
C ARG A 102 27.36 22.30 -37.23
N LEU A 103 26.32 22.97 -36.74
CA LEU A 103 25.76 22.74 -35.41
C LEU A 103 24.31 22.29 -35.50
N ILE A 104 24.00 21.12 -34.95
CA ILE A 104 22.63 20.61 -34.84
C ILE A 104 22.26 20.45 -33.37
N MET A 105 21.31 21.24 -32.89
CA MET A 105 20.79 21.14 -31.53
C MET A 105 19.45 20.38 -31.53
N VAL A 106 19.30 19.38 -30.67
CA VAL A 106 18.04 18.65 -30.50
C VAL A 106 17.37 19.05 -29.19
N VAL A 107 16.13 19.53 -29.26
CA VAL A 107 15.38 20.12 -28.14
C VAL A 107 13.91 19.71 -28.12
N GLY A 108 13.20 20.00 -27.04
CA GLY A 108 11.74 19.90 -27.01
C GLY A 108 11.08 20.85 -28.02
N SER A 109 9.93 20.47 -28.57
CA SER A 109 9.22 21.23 -29.61
C SER A 109 8.95 22.68 -29.22
N ASP A 110 8.64 22.92 -27.95
CA ASP A 110 8.34 24.22 -27.36
C ASP A 110 9.50 25.22 -27.38
N ARG A 111 10.74 24.73 -27.55
CA ARG A 111 11.96 25.55 -27.44
C ARG A 111 12.70 25.74 -28.77
N VAL A 112 12.20 25.15 -29.87
CA VAL A 112 12.89 25.15 -31.17
C VAL A 112 13.11 26.58 -31.68
N ARG A 113 12.03 27.38 -31.77
CA ARG A 113 12.09 28.74 -32.30
C ARG A 113 12.98 29.66 -31.45
N GLU A 114 12.87 29.57 -30.12
CA GLU A 114 13.66 30.36 -29.19
C GLU A 114 15.16 30.10 -29.39
N PHE A 115 15.57 28.82 -29.39
CA PHE A 115 16.99 28.47 -29.52
C PHE A 115 17.54 28.70 -30.92
N GLN A 116 16.74 28.49 -31.98
CA GLN A 116 17.16 28.82 -33.34
C GLN A 116 17.44 30.32 -33.46
N THR A 117 16.51 31.16 -32.98
CA THR A 117 16.66 32.62 -32.99
C THR A 117 17.89 33.06 -32.19
N GLU A 118 18.13 32.50 -31.00
CA GLU A 118 19.29 32.85 -30.19
C GLU A 118 20.61 32.47 -30.88
N LEU A 119 20.69 31.26 -31.47
CA LEU A 119 21.91 30.80 -32.13
C LEU A 119 22.19 31.58 -33.43
N ASP A 120 21.17 31.84 -34.24
CA ASP A 120 21.34 32.59 -35.48
C ASP A 120 21.73 34.04 -35.23
N LYS A 121 21.11 34.67 -34.22
CA LYS A 121 21.40 36.07 -33.84
C LYS A 121 22.90 36.32 -33.60
N PHE A 122 23.60 35.36 -33.00
CA PHE A 122 25.00 35.52 -32.64
C PHE A 122 25.98 34.84 -33.62
N ASN A 123 25.48 34.16 -34.65
CA ASN A 123 26.34 33.48 -35.62
C ASN A 123 27.05 34.51 -36.51
N GLY A 124 28.39 34.54 -36.44
CA GLY A 124 29.22 35.53 -37.13
C GLY A 124 29.31 36.89 -36.43
N ALA A 125 28.64 37.09 -35.29
CA ALA A 125 28.70 38.34 -34.54
C ALA A 125 30.06 38.55 -33.86
N THR A 126 30.57 39.78 -33.90
CA THR A 126 31.89 40.18 -33.36
C THR A 126 31.78 41.48 -32.56
N GLY A 127 32.84 41.85 -31.83
CA GLY A 127 32.85 43.09 -31.05
C GLY A 127 31.84 43.07 -29.90
N ASP A 128 31.09 44.15 -29.75
CA ASP A 128 30.07 44.30 -28.68
C ASP A 128 28.84 43.40 -28.90
N ASP A 129 28.59 42.98 -30.14
CA ASP A 129 27.50 42.07 -30.48
C ASP A 129 27.87 40.58 -30.28
N ALA A 130 29.11 40.29 -29.89
CA ALA A 130 29.56 38.92 -29.67
C ALA A 130 28.77 38.23 -28.54
N PRO A 131 28.52 36.91 -28.66
CA PRO A 131 27.76 36.16 -27.66
C PRO A 131 28.40 36.17 -26.26
N LEU A 132 29.72 36.35 -26.19
CA LEU A 132 30.52 36.60 -24.99
C LEU A 132 31.67 37.55 -25.34
N LYS A 133 32.07 38.42 -24.40
CA LYS A 133 33.17 39.37 -24.59
C LYS A 133 34.45 38.65 -25.03
N GLY A 134 34.95 38.99 -26.21
CA GLY A 134 36.17 38.42 -26.79
C GLY A 134 36.04 36.98 -27.34
N ALA A 135 34.81 36.44 -27.47
CA ALA A 135 34.59 35.10 -28.00
C ALA A 135 33.36 35.05 -28.91
N SER A 136 33.56 34.59 -30.15
CA SER A 136 32.53 34.45 -31.18
C SER A 136 32.46 33.02 -31.71
N TYR A 137 31.44 32.76 -32.54
CA TYR A 137 31.35 31.56 -33.37
C TYR A 137 30.80 31.92 -34.75
N SER A 138 31.18 31.16 -35.77
CA SER A 138 30.65 31.27 -37.13
C SER A 138 30.53 29.89 -37.75
N TYR A 139 29.32 29.33 -37.74
CA TYR A 139 28.98 28.07 -38.38
C TYR A 139 28.50 28.32 -39.81
N LYS A 140 28.83 27.39 -40.71
CA LYS A 140 28.28 27.35 -42.07
C LYS A 140 26.78 27.02 -42.06
N GLU A 141 26.34 26.26 -41.07
CA GLU A 141 24.93 25.89 -40.88
C GLU A 141 24.61 25.65 -39.40
N ILE A 142 23.48 26.20 -38.94
CA ILE A 142 22.91 25.95 -37.62
C ILE A 142 21.49 25.43 -37.80
N GLU A 143 21.18 24.30 -37.16
CA GLU A 143 19.85 23.73 -37.18
C GLU A 143 19.39 23.33 -35.77
N VAL A 144 18.23 23.80 -35.35
CA VAL A 144 17.56 23.36 -34.13
C VAL A 144 16.40 22.44 -34.50
N VAL A 145 16.52 21.17 -34.10
CA VAL A 145 15.59 20.10 -34.46
C VAL A 145 14.72 19.72 -33.26
N SER A 146 13.40 19.64 -33.50
CA SER A 146 12.44 19.14 -32.52
C SER A 146 12.66 17.65 -32.23
N ALA A 147 12.59 17.26 -30.97
CA ALA A 147 12.51 15.87 -30.53
C ALA A 147 11.10 15.26 -30.73
N GLY A 148 10.16 16.01 -31.31
CA GLY A 148 8.74 15.65 -31.51
C GLY A 148 7.80 16.42 -30.56
N GLU A 149 6.53 16.57 -30.97
CA GLU A 149 5.49 17.15 -30.13
C GLU A 149 5.08 16.18 -29.01
N ARG A 150 4.82 16.74 -27.83
CA ARG A 150 4.17 16.00 -26.74
C ARG A 150 2.70 16.36 -26.78
N ASP A 151 1.83 15.36 -26.75
CA ASP A 151 0.45 15.54 -26.35
C ASP A 151 0.42 15.78 -24.82
N PRO A 152 0.07 16.99 -24.35
CA PRO A 152 0.03 17.32 -22.93
C PRO A 152 -1.15 16.64 -22.20
N ASP A 153 -2.16 16.17 -22.94
CA ASP A 153 -3.42 15.59 -22.44
C ASP A 153 -3.47 14.05 -22.55
N ALA A 154 -2.47 13.43 -23.17
CA ALA A 154 -2.38 11.97 -23.25
C ALA A 154 -2.30 11.33 -21.85
N GLU A 155 -3.36 10.65 -21.43
CA GLU A 155 -3.40 9.86 -20.20
C GLU A 155 -2.32 8.77 -20.22
N GLY A 156 -1.34 8.83 -19.30
CA GLY A 156 -0.36 7.77 -19.06
C GLY A 156 1.11 8.20 -18.99
N ILE A 157 2.00 7.26 -19.34
CA ILE A 157 3.48 7.33 -19.20
C ILE A 157 4.09 8.47 -20.06
N SER A 158 3.36 9.00 -21.06
CA SER A 158 3.82 10.09 -21.95
C SER A 158 3.82 11.48 -21.32
N GLY A 159 3.01 11.76 -20.30
CA GLY A 159 2.77 13.10 -19.75
C GLY A 159 3.68 13.55 -18.59
N MET A 160 4.74 12.79 -18.26
CA MET A 160 5.59 13.10 -17.10
C MET A 160 6.68 14.14 -17.39
N SER A 161 6.67 15.23 -16.63
CA SER A 161 7.68 16.31 -16.67
C SER A 161 8.53 16.34 -15.39
N ALA A 162 9.68 17.03 -15.46
CA ALA A 162 10.52 17.24 -14.28
C ALA A 162 9.78 18.00 -13.18
N SER A 163 8.93 18.98 -13.55
CA SER A 163 8.11 19.73 -12.59
C SER A 163 7.09 18.84 -11.88
N LYS A 164 6.38 17.96 -12.62
CA LYS A 164 5.47 16.97 -12.01
C LYS A 164 6.21 16.03 -11.06
N MET A 165 7.45 15.65 -11.39
CA MET A 165 8.29 14.84 -10.50
C MET A 165 8.75 15.59 -9.24
N ARG A 166 9.04 16.89 -9.32
CA ARG A 166 9.37 17.71 -8.14
C ARG A 166 8.14 17.88 -7.23
N ALA A 167 6.96 18.12 -7.79
CA ALA A 167 5.71 18.16 -7.03
C ALA A 167 5.43 16.82 -6.32
N ALA A 168 5.51 15.70 -7.06
CA ALA A 168 5.38 14.36 -6.47
C ALA A 168 6.43 14.10 -5.38
N ALA A 169 7.66 14.60 -5.54
CA ALA A 169 8.69 14.52 -4.52
C ALA A 169 8.32 15.31 -3.26
N ALA A 170 7.83 16.55 -3.40
CA ALA A 170 7.39 17.39 -2.29
C ALA A 170 6.25 16.74 -1.49
N ASP A 171 5.24 16.22 -2.19
CA ASP A 171 4.05 15.60 -1.62
C ASP A 171 4.32 14.20 -1.03
N GLY A 172 5.51 13.64 -1.24
CA GLY A 172 5.81 12.27 -0.84
C GLY A 172 5.08 11.21 -1.69
N ASP A 173 4.54 11.60 -2.85
CA ASP A 173 3.85 10.71 -3.79
C ASP A 173 4.83 9.89 -4.65
N LEU A 174 5.36 8.81 -4.06
CA LEU A 174 6.26 7.90 -4.76
C LEU A 174 5.56 7.14 -5.91
N LYS A 175 4.21 7.05 -5.96
CA LYS A 175 3.51 6.41 -7.09
C LYS A 175 3.65 7.28 -8.33
N SER A 176 3.30 8.56 -8.21
CA SER A 176 3.45 9.54 -9.30
C SER A 176 4.91 9.79 -9.65
N PHE A 177 5.82 9.80 -8.65
CA PHE A 177 7.26 9.88 -8.92
C PHE A 177 7.76 8.66 -9.73
N LYS A 178 7.27 7.46 -9.40
CA LYS A 178 7.66 6.21 -10.07
C LYS A 178 7.17 6.11 -11.51
N SER A 179 6.01 6.69 -11.87
CA SER A 179 5.58 6.70 -13.27
C SER A 179 6.47 7.56 -14.17
N GLY A 180 7.33 8.40 -13.58
CA GLY A 180 8.30 9.22 -14.30
C GLY A 180 9.64 8.60 -14.63
N VAL A 181 9.89 7.36 -14.20
CA VAL A 181 11.16 6.66 -14.41
C VAL A 181 10.97 5.37 -15.22
N PRO A 182 11.98 4.91 -15.98
CA PRO A 182 11.91 3.65 -16.74
C PRO A 182 11.63 2.44 -15.84
N ARG A 183 10.92 1.42 -16.35
CA ARG A 183 10.64 0.16 -15.62
C ARG A 183 11.91 -0.50 -15.07
N GLY A 184 13.02 -0.45 -15.81
CA GLY A 184 14.32 -1.01 -15.43
C GLY A 184 15.11 -0.20 -14.40
N PHE A 185 14.69 1.02 -14.05
CA PHE A 185 15.43 1.86 -13.11
C PHE A 185 15.47 1.27 -11.69
N GLY A 186 14.47 0.45 -11.34
CA GLY A 186 14.45 -0.30 -10.10
C GLY A 186 14.03 0.55 -8.91
N ALA A 187 13.25 -0.04 -8.03
CA ALA A 187 12.56 0.74 -7.01
C ALA A 187 13.49 1.33 -5.94
N ARG A 188 14.68 0.75 -5.70
CA ARG A 188 15.68 1.34 -4.78
C ARG A 188 16.19 2.68 -5.32
N ASN A 189 16.54 2.73 -6.61
CA ASN A 189 17.03 3.95 -7.24
C ASN A 189 15.92 5.01 -7.34
N THR A 190 14.66 4.60 -7.58
CA THR A 190 13.51 5.52 -7.55
C THR A 190 13.40 6.26 -6.23
N ILE A 191 13.54 5.54 -5.11
CA ILE A 191 13.44 6.11 -3.76
C ILE A 191 14.63 7.03 -3.48
N ASN A 192 15.84 6.58 -3.83
CA ASN A 192 17.04 7.39 -3.64
C ASN A 192 16.92 8.71 -4.43
N MET A 193 16.48 8.65 -5.69
CA MET A 193 16.30 9.84 -6.51
C MET A 193 15.25 10.78 -5.94
N MET A 194 14.13 10.25 -5.45
CA MET A 194 13.09 11.06 -4.81
C MET A 194 13.60 11.73 -3.53
N ASN A 195 14.36 11.01 -2.71
CA ASN A 195 14.95 11.55 -1.49
C ASN A 195 16.04 12.59 -1.78
N ASP A 196 16.84 12.40 -2.84
CA ASP A 196 17.82 13.39 -3.27
C ASP A 196 17.14 14.66 -3.78
N VAL A 197 16.04 14.53 -4.53
CA VAL A 197 15.20 15.68 -4.93
C VAL A 197 14.65 16.39 -3.70
N ARG A 198 14.02 15.66 -2.77
CA ARG A 198 13.48 16.23 -1.52
C ARG A 198 14.55 16.97 -0.72
N LYS A 199 15.73 16.35 -0.57
CA LYS A 199 16.87 16.97 0.11
C LYS A 199 17.30 18.26 -0.58
N GLY A 200 17.38 18.26 -1.90
CA GLY A 200 17.68 19.46 -2.70
C GLY A 200 16.63 20.58 -2.56
N MET A 201 15.37 20.20 -2.29
CA MET A 201 14.27 21.12 -2.01
C MET A 201 14.20 21.57 -0.53
N GLY A 202 15.13 21.12 0.34
CA GLY A 202 15.11 21.42 1.78
C GLY A 202 14.08 20.62 2.58
N LEU A 203 13.60 19.49 2.03
CA LEU A 203 12.59 18.63 2.65
C LEU A 203 13.22 17.36 3.28
N ASP A 204 12.58 16.86 4.34
CA ASP A 204 12.99 15.62 5.00
C ASP A 204 12.94 14.40 4.06
N SER A 205 13.92 13.51 4.17
CA SER A 205 13.94 12.26 3.43
C SER A 205 12.79 11.34 3.86
N LEU A 206 12.15 10.66 2.91
CA LEU A 206 11.21 9.59 3.23
C LEU A 206 11.97 8.44 3.87
N LYS A 207 11.56 8.01 5.06
CA LYS A 207 12.25 6.92 5.77
C LYS A 207 12.11 5.63 4.95
N ARG A 208 13.15 4.79 4.87
CA ARG A 208 13.14 3.51 4.12
C ARG A 208 11.95 2.60 4.45
N ASN A 209 11.42 2.72 5.67
CA ASN A 209 10.20 2.05 6.11
C ASN A 209 8.92 2.56 5.45
N GLU A 210 8.81 3.86 5.13
CA GLU A 210 7.67 4.47 4.43
C GLU A 210 7.60 4.07 2.97
N SER A 211 8.75 3.79 2.34
CA SER A 211 8.75 3.30 0.95
C SER A 211 8.39 1.82 0.83
N LEU A 212 8.88 0.97 1.75
CA LEU A 212 8.40 -0.42 1.84
C LEU A 212 6.91 -0.44 2.21
N MET A 213 6.46 0.50 3.04
CA MET A 213 5.06 0.77 3.34
C MET A 213 4.27 1.15 2.09
N LEU A 214 4.77 2.03 1.23
CA LEU A 214 4.02 2.44 0.04
C LEU A 214 3.96 1.35 -1.04
N LYS A 215 5.02 0.54 -1.20
CA LYS A 215 4.97 -0.67 -2.03
C LYS A 215 3.98 -1.70 -1.51
N THR A 216 3.96 -1.89 -0.19
CA THR A 216 2.97 -2.76 0.46
C THR A 216 1.58 -2.20 0.24
N TYR A 217 1.37 -0.90 0.47
CA TYR A 217 0.11 -0.19 0.27
C TYR A 217 -0.37 -0.22 -1.18
N THR A 218 0.52 -0.08 -2.17
CA THR A 218 0.14 -0.08 -3.60
C THR A 218 -0.15 -1.50 -4.10
N LYS A 219 0.62 -2.50 -3.65
CA LYS A 219 0.31 -3.91 -3.89
C LYS A 219 -1.01 -4.29 -3.23
N PHE A 220 -1.23 -3.81 -2.02
CA PHE A 220 -2.48 -3.96 -1.28
C PHE A 220 -3.63 -3.21 -1.97
N LYS A 221 -3.40 -2.01 -2.55
CA LYS A 221 -4.41 -1.26 -3.33
C LYS A 221 -4.80 -1.97 -4.63
N LYS A 222 -3.87 -2.71 -5.24
CA LYS A 222 -4.14 -3.60 -6.36
C LYS A 222 -4.94 -4.84 -5.92
N GLU A 223 -4.58 -5.46 -4.79
CA GLU A 223 -5.37 -6.51 -4.15
C GLU A 223 -6.76 -6.00 -3.69
N ILE A 224 -6.89 -4.70 -3.37
CA ILE A 224 -8.15 -4.00 -3.03
C ILE A 224 -9.00 -3.79 -4.29
N SER A 225 -8.43 -3.31 -5.40
CA SER A 225 -9.18 -3.14 -6.66
C SER A 225 -9.57 -4.49 -7.30
N GLU A 226 -8.90 -5.57 -6.90
CA GLU A 226 -9.22 -6.95 -7.27
C GLU A 226 -10.11 -7.67 -6.22
N GLY A 227 -10.58 -6.96 -5.17
CA GLY A 227 -11.66 -7.41 -4.28
C GLY A 227 -11.32 -7.71 -2.82
N ILE A 228 -10.50 -6.92 -2.12
CA ILE A 228 -10.12 -7.19 -0.71
C ILE A 228 -10.33 -6.01 0.26
N THR A 229 -11.37 -6.19 1.10
CA THR A 229 -11.99 -5.42 2.21
C THR A 229 -12.70 -4.10 1.88
N LYS A 230 -14.01 -4.08 2.19
CA LYS A 230 -14.91 -2.92 2.10
C LYS A 230 -14.56 -1.79 3.09
N LEU A 231 -13.63 -2.01 4.01
CA LEU A 231 -13.29 -1.12 5.13
C LEU A 231 -12.13 -0.16 4.82
N TYR A 232 -11.71 0.01 3.57
CA TYR A 232 -10.51 0.79 3.27
C TYR A 232 -10.79 2.12 2.60
N GLY A 233 -10.27 3.19 3.19
CA GLY A 233 -10.27 4.52 2.61
C GLY A 233 -11.60 5.26 2.73
N LEU A 234 -12.60 4.67 3.38
CA LEU A 234 -13.87 5.33 3.66
C LEU A 234 -13.71 6.28 4.86
N SER A 235 -14.34 7.45 4.78
CA SER A 235 -14.72 8.26 5.93
C SER A 235 -15.71 7.51 6.83
N ILE A 236 -15.98 8.02 8.04
CA ILE A 236 -16.98 7.41 8.93
C ILE A 236 -18.36 7.46 8.29
N LYS A 237 -18.71 8.59 7.64
CA LYS A 237 -19.95 8.72 6.89
C LYS A 237 -20.08 7.69 5.77
N GLU A 238 -19.07 7.53 4.91
CA GLU A 238 -19.09 6.52 3.84
C GLU A 238 -19.15 5.08 4.39
N LEU A 239 -18.50 4.81 5.53
CA LEU A 239 -18.60 3.53 6.23
C LEU A 239 -20.05 3.23 6.66
N LEU A 240 -20.73 4.22 7.22
CA LEU A 240 -22.15 4.12 7.63
C LEU A 240 -23.06 3.92 6.42
N ASP A 241 -22.85 4.70 5.35
CA ASP A 241 -23.68 4.69 4.14
C ASP A 241 -23.51 3.40 3.31
N SER A 242 -22.39 2.67 3.49
CA SER A 242 -22.06 1.47 2.71
C SER A 242 -21.96 0.18 3.53
N VAL A 243 -20.91 0.01 4.33
CA VAL A 243 -20.58 -1.27 4.99
C VAL A 243 -21.51 -1.55 6.17
N LEU A 244 -21.84 -0.51 6.94
CA LEU A 244 -22.74 -0.59 8.09
C LEU A 244 -24.19 -0.24 7.71
N ASN A 245 -24.48 -0.15 6.40
CA ASN A 245 -25.83 -0.05 5.88
C ASN A 245 -26.41 -1.45 5.70
N TYR A 246 -27.35 -1.77 6.59
CA TYR A 246 -27.94 -3.10 6.72
C TYR A 246 -29.38 -3.19 6.20
N LYS A 247 -29.90 -2.12 5.59
CA LYS A 247 -31.26 -2.11 5.03
C LYS A 247 -31.42 -3.25 4.02
N GLY A 248 -32.45 -4.07 4.22
CA GLY A 248 -32.75 -5.22 3.36
C GLY A 248 -31.75 -6.38 3.45
N LYS A 249 -30.96 -6.45 4.52
CA LYS A 249 -30.03 -7.57 4.81
C LYS A 249 -30.48 -8.32 6.06
N THR A 250 -30.08 -9.58 6.18
CA THR A 250 -30.15 -10.30 7.46
C THR A 250 -28.76 -10.36 8.09
N LEU A 251 -28.63 -9.89 9.33
CA LEU A 251 -27.37 -9.89 10.06
C LEU A 251 -27.28 -11.16 10.88
N ILE A 252 -26.29 -12.00 10.60
CA ILE A 252 -26.07 -13.26 11.32
C ILE A 252 -24.84 -13.08 12.20
N TYR A 253 -25.07 -12.78 13.47
CA TYR A 253 -24.02 -12.74 14.47
C TYR A 253 -23.73 -14.17 14.90
N PHE A 254 -22.48 -14.59 14.88
CA PHE A 254 -22.12 -15.96 15.23
C PHE A 254 -20.75 -16.03 15.89
N ASP A 255 -20.54 -17.09 16.67
CA ASP A 255 -19.28 -17.42 17.31
C ASP A 255 -19.08 -18.94 17.35
N THR A 256 -17.82 -19.38 17.43
CA THR A 256 -17.47 -20.79 17.54
C THR A 256 -16.48 -21.05 18.67
N GLU A 257 -16.79 -22.01 19.53
CA GLU A 257 -15.81 -22.54 20.47
C GLU A 257 -15.10 -23.75 19.87
N THR A 258 -13.80 -23.88 20.17
CA THR A 258 -12.95 -24.90 19.54
C THR A 258 -11.93 -25.49 20.49
N MET A 259 -11.42 -26.67 20.13
CA MET A 259 -10.30 -27.32 20.83
C MET A 259 -8.94 -26.63 20.58
N GLY A 260 -8.88 -25.48 19.92
CA GLY A 260 -7.63 -24.72 19.79
C GLY A 260 -7.60 -23.77 18.60
N LEU A 261 -6.48 -23.10 18.37
CA LEU A 261 -6.43 -21.96 17.43
C LEU A 261 -6.32 -22.32 15.93
N SER A 262 -6.45 -23.59 15.55
CA SER A 262 -6.31 -24.01 14.15
C SER A 262 -7.02 -25.35 13.84
N PRO A 263 -7.80 -25.45 12.76
CA PRO A 263 -8.55 -26.67 12.42
C PRO A 263 -7.71 -27.77 11.71
N LYS A 264 -6.39 -27.78 11.90
CA LYS A 264 -5.45 -28.59 11.09
C LYS A 264 -5.40 -30.07 11.48
N LYS A 265 -5.66 -30.37 12.75
CA LYS A 265 -5.61 -31.72 13.30
C LYS A 265 -7.03 -32.18 13.57
N ASP A 266 -7.28 -33.48 13.55
CA ASP A 266 -8.64 -34.01 13.70
C ASP A 266 -9.19 -33.75 15.11
N TYR A 267 -8.33 -33.86 16.13
CA TYR A 267 -8.64 -33.51 17.51
C TYR A 267 -8.85 -32.00 17.77
N LEU A 268 -8.49 -31.13 16.80
CA LEU A 268 -8.79 -29.70 16.83
C LEU A 268 -10.15 -29.47 16.16
N GLN A 269 -11.21 -29.84 16.86
CA GLN A 269 -12.60 -29.78 16.41
C GLN A 269 -13.36 -28.57 16.96
N LEU A 270 -14.57 -28.34 16.43
CA LEU A 270 -15.58 -27.48 17.05
C LEU A 270 -16.09 -28.11 18.35
N THR A 271 -16.34 -27.29 19.37
CA THR A 271 -16.95 -27.67 20.64
C THR A 271 -18.29 -26.97 20.89
N GLU A 272 -18.56 -25.86 20.21
CA GLU A 272 -19.85 -25.15 20.22
C GLU A 272 -20.00 -24.30 18.96
N ILE A 273 -21.25 -24.09 18.54
CA ILE A 273 -21.61 -23.11 17.52
C ILE A 273 -22.90 -22.41 17.95
N ALA A 274 -22.88 -21.08 17.93
CA ALA A 274 -24.06 -20.27 18.20
C ALA A 274 -24.20 -19.19 17.12
N ALA A 275 -25.45 -18.88 16.77
CA ALA A 275 -25.77 -17.79 15.87
C ALA A 275 -27.13 -17.17 16.20
N ILE A 276 -27.24 -15.86 16.03
CA ILE A 276 -28.50 -15.12 16.12
C ILE A 276 -28.65 -14.29 14.84
N ALA A 277 -29.81 -14.41 14.20
CA ALA A 277 -30.18 -13.66 13.01
C ALA A 277 -31.04 -12.44 13.37
N PHE A 278 -30.73 -11.31 12.75
CA PHE A 278 -31.45 -10.04 12.93
C PHE A 278 -31.88 -9.46 11.59
N ASP A 279 -33.05 -8.81 11.57
CA ASP A 279 -33.44 -7.96 10.46
C ASP A 279 -32.54 -6.73 10.43
N GLY A 280 -31.83 -6.49 9.33
CA GLY A 280 -30.88 -5.39 9.22
C GLY A 280 -31.53 -4.01 9.11
N SER A 281 -32.83 -3.93 8.87
CA SER A 281 -33.58 -2.67 8.82
C SER A 281 -34.15 -2.31 10.20
N THR A 282 -34.71 -3.29 10.92
CA THR A 282 -35.38 -3.07 12.20
C THR A 282 -34.54 -3.48 13.41
N PHE A 283 -33.42 -4.18 13.21
CA PHE A 283 -32.58 -4.79 14.25
C PHE A 283 -33.38 -5.65 15.24
N LYS A 284 -34.43 -6.32 14.75
CA LYS A 284 -35.21 -7.29 15.53
C LYS A 284 -34.65 -8.69 15.33
N GLU A 285 -34.56 -9.46 16.40
CA GLU A 285 -34.19 -10.89 16.34
C GLU A 285 -35.22 -11.63 15.49
N ILE A 286 -34.75 -12.49 14.59
CA ILE A 286 -35.59 -13.29 13.69
C ILE A 286 -35.54 -14.76 14.07
N ASP A 287 -34.35 -15.31 14.31
CA ASP A 287 -34.13 -16.73 14.60
C ASP A 287 -32.79 -16.89 15.34
N LYS A 288 -32.60 -18.00 16.04
CA LYS A 288 -31.35 -18.31 16.73
C LYS A 288 -31.07 -19.81 16.80
N ILE A 289 -29.78 -20.14 16.86
CA ILE A 289 -29.30 -21.50 17.11
C ILE A 289 -28.17 -21.45 18.15
N ASP A 290 -28.13 -22.48 19.00
CA ASP A 290 -27.07 -22.70 19.97
C ASP A 290 -26.90 -24.21 20.21
N TYR A 291 -25.71 -24.73 19.88
CA TYR A 291 -25.43 -26.15 19.96
C TYR A 291 -24.02 -26.43 20.46
N LYS A 292 -23.91 -27.28 21.49
CA LYS A 292 -22.65 -27.92 21.88
C LYS A 292 -22.34 -29.07 20.92
N VAL A 293 -21.07 -29.31 20.69
CA VAL A 293 -20.59 -30.35 19.77
C VAL A 293 -19.98 -31.52 20.53
N ASN A 294 -20.50 -32.72 20.32
CA ASN A 294 -19.94 -33.94 20.87
C ASN A 294 -18.47 -34.13 20.46
N LEU A 295 -17.61 -34.42 21.44
CA LEU A 295 -16.21 -34.75 21.14
C LEU A 295 -16.11 -36.02 20.29
N LEU A 296 -15.34 -35.93 19.21
CA LEU A 296 -14.89 -37.06 18.40
C LEU A 296 -14.01 -37.98 19.25
N GLN A 297 -13.93 -39.25 18.86
CA GLN A 297 -13.10 -40.23 19.58
C GLN A 297 -11.64 -39.78 19.68
N VAL A 298 -11.05 -39.35 18.55
CA VAL A 298 -9.69 -38.79 18.51
C VAL A 298 -9.47 -37.61 19.46
N THR A 299 -10.50 -36.80 19.71
CA THR A 299 -10.44 -35.68 20.66
C THR A 299 -10.55 -36.17 22.10
N LYS A 300 -11.38 -37.18 22.35
CA LYS A 300 -11.44 -37.85 23.67
C LYS A 300 -10.10 -38.51 23.99
N ASP A 301 -9.40 -39.03 22.99
CA ASP A 301 -8.09 -39.66 23.20
C ASP A 301 -7.02 -38.63 23.56
N VAL A 302 -7.08 -37.40 23.04
CA VAL A 302 -6.23 -36.27 23.52
C VAL A 302 -6.44 -35.96 25.01
N LEU A 303 -7.63 -36.18 25.56
CA LEU A 303 -7.86 -35.94 26.99
C LEU A 303 -7.11 -36.93 27.89
N LYS A 304 -6.76 -38.12 27.38
CA LYS A 304 -6.11 -39.18 28.14
C LYS A 304 -4.58 -39.05 28.04
N PRO A 305 -3.84 -38.85 29.16
CA PRO A 305 -2.38 -38.90 29.15
C PRO A 305 -1.85 -40.20 28.54
N GLY A 306 -0.75 -40.11 27.78
CA GLY A 306 -0.05 -41.29 27.21
C GLY A 306 -0.60 -41.81 25.87
N THR A 307 -1.74 -41.33 25.38
CA THR A 307 -2.21 -41.69 24.03
C THR A 307 -1.34 -41.07 22.94
N PRO A 308 -1.25 -41.67 21.74
CA PRO A 308 -0.54 -41.07 20.61
C PRO A 308 -1.01 -39.65 20.28
N GLU A 309 -2.31 -39.40 20.38
CA GLU A 309 -2.93 -38.09 20.14
C GLU A 309 -2.52 -37.08 21.20
N ARG A 310 -2.49 -37.48 22.48
CA ARG A 310 -2.04 -36.61 23.58
C ARG A 310 -0.55 -36.31 23.49
N ILE A 311 0.29 -37.31 23.19
CA ILE A 311 1.73 -37.08 22.94
C ILE A 311 1.92 -36.11 21.78
N ASN A 312 1.12 -36.24 20.71
CA ASN A 312 1.14 -35.31 19.60
C ASN A 312 0.74 -33.89 20.03
N TRP A 313 -0.34 -33.74 20.81
CA TRP A 313 -0.76 -32.46 21.37
C TRP A 313 0.37 -31.80 22.18
N ASP A 314 0.91 -32.53 23.16
CA ASP A 314 1.91 -32.02 24.11
C ASP A 314 3.18 -31.55 23.38
N SER A 315 3.57 -32.23 22.29
CA SER A 315 4.72 -31.82 21.45
C SER A 315 4.58 -30.44 20.78
N HIS A 316 3.36 -29.88 20.73
CA HIS A 316 3.09 -28.55 20.18
C HIS A 316 2.85 -27.48 21.25
N VAL A 317 2.73 -27.86 22.53
CA VAL A 317 2.56 -26.94 23.66
C VAL A 317 3.86 -26.19 23.92
N LYS A 318 3.79 -24.87 23.98
CA LYS A 318 4.95 -24.01 24.28
C LYS A 318 4.92 -23.57 25.73
N ALA A 319 6.11 -23.29 26.28
CA ALA A 319 6.24 -22.74 27.63
C ALA A 319 5.44 -21.44 27.84
N SER A 320 5.28 -20.63 26.78
CA SER A 320 4.54 -19.37 26.78
C SER A 320 3.01 -19.51 26.69
N ASP A 321 2.50 -20.72 26.44
CA ASP A 321 1.07 -20.91 26.23
C ASP A 321 0.33 -20.80 27.56
N LYS A 322 -0.74 -19.99 27.58
CA LYS A 322 -1.57 -19.77 28.78
C LYS A 322 -2.32 -21.03 29.22
N MET A 323 -2.73 -21.84 28.24
CA MET A 323 -3.38 -23.13 28.45
C MET A 323 -2.47 -24.21 27.90
N LYS A 324 -2.08 -25.13 28.78
CA LYS A 324 -1.13 -26.20 28.48
C LYS A 324 -1.82 -27.53 28.22
N THR A 325 -2.99 -27.75 28.83
CA THR A 325 -3.72 -29.02 28.69
C THR A 325 -5.03 -28.86 27.92
N PRO A 326 -5.50 -29.91 27.23
CA PRO A 326 -6.79 -29.88 26.55
C PRO A 326 -7.97 -29.69 27.54
N GLN A 327 -7.84 -30.18 28.79
CA GLN A 327 -8.83 -29.93 29.84
C GLN A 327 -8.95 -28.44 30.20
N GLN A 328 -7.84 -27.69 30.20
CA GLN A 328 -7.88 -26.25 30.46
C GLN A 328 -8.65 -25.51 29.35
N ILE A 329 -8.55 -25.96 28.10
CA ILE A 329 -9.31 -25.39 26.98
C ILE A 329 -10.80 -25.70 27.13
N LEU A 330 -11.16 -26.95 27.43
CA LEU A 330 -12.55 -27.34 27.68
C LEU A 330 -13.16 -26.57 28.87
N LYS A 331 -12.38 -26.38 29.94
CA LYS A 331 -12.81 -25.58 31.09
C LYS A 331 -13.03 -24.11 30.73
N MET A 332 -12.11 -23.52 29.96
CA MET A 332 -12.23 -22.12 29.52
C MET A 332 -13.49 -21.92 28.69
N THR A 333 -13.75 -22.77 27.71
CA THR A 333 -14.92 -22.75 26.81
C THR A 333 -16.21 -23.29 27.45
N ARG A 334 -16.17 -23.56 28.76
CA ARG A 334 -17.30 -24.10 29.55
C ARG A 334 -17.92 -25.35 28.94
N TYR A 335 -17.11 -26.15 28.27
CA TYR A 335 -17.54 -27.40 27.65
C TYR A 335 -18.02 -28.37 28.72
N GLY A 336 -19.25 -28.88 28.55
CA GLY A 336 -19.94 -29.73 29.53
C GLY A 336 -20.98 -28.99 30.37
N SER A 337 -21.07 -27.67 30.30
CA SER A 337 -22.24 -26.95 30.85
C SER A 337 -23.50 -27.33 30.06
N LYS A 338 -24.63 -27.53 30.76
CA LYS A 338 -25.95 -27.83 30.16
C LYS A 338 -26.64 -26.56 29.62
N THR A 339 -25.87 -25.70 28.96
CA THR A 339 -26.35 -24.42 28.40
C THR A 339 -27.02 -24.61 27.05
N ALA A 340 -26.62 -25.65 26.29
CA ALA A 340 -27.22 -26.01 25.01
C ALA A 340 -27.17 -27.53 24.77
N ALA A 341 -27.92 -27.99 23.77
CA ALA A 341 -27.99 -29.41 23.40
C ALA A 341 -26.69 -29.88 22.73
N PHE A 342 -26.27 -31.12 23.03
CA PHE A 342 -25.08 -31.73 22.43
C PHE A 342 -25.43 -32.51 21.16
N ILE A 343 -24.88 -32.10 20.02
CA ILE A 343 -25.08 -32.75 18.73
C ILE A 343 -23.77 -33.19 18.08
N LYS A 344 -23.84 -34.05 17.06
CA LYS A 344 -22.63 -34.46 16.30
C LYS A 344 -22.09 -33.26 15.52
N GLU A 345 -20.76 -33.15 15.37
CA GLU A 345 -20.13 -32.03 14.67
C GLU A 345 -20.65 -31.85 13.24
N VAL A 346 -20.83 -32.94 12.49
CA VAL A 346 -21.41 -32.89 11.15
C VAL A 346 -22.83 -32.31 11.14
N HIS A 347 -23.63 -32.57 12.18
CA HIS A 347 -24.98 -32.03 12.29
C HIS A 347 -24.94 -30.55 12.66
N ALA A 348 -24.07 -30.14 13.59
CA ALA A 348 -23.88 -28.73 13.93
C ALA A 348 -23.50 -27.87 12.72
N LEU A 349 -22.58 -28.38 11.88
CA LEU A 349 -22.19 -27.72 10.63
C LEU A 349 -23.36 -27.61 9.65
N LYS A 350 -24.13 -28.70 9.46
CA LYS A 350 -25.31 -28.69 8.57
C LYS A 350 -26.35 -27.69 9.04
N VAL A 351 -26.76 -27.78 10.29
CA VAL A 351 -27.78 -26.89 10.88
C VAL A 351 -27.35 -25.43 10.80
N PHE A 352 -26.06 -25.12 11.02
CA PHE A 352 -25.57 -23.75 10.87
C PHE A 352 -25.62 -23.23 9.43
N PHE A 353 -25.22 -24.02 8.44
CA PHE A 353 -25.31 -23.58 7.04
C PHE A 353 -26.76 -23.52 6.54
N GLU A 354 -27.60 -24.49 6.93
CA GLU A 354 -29.04 -24.46 6.68
C GLU A 354 -29.69 -23.24 7.34
N PHE A 355 -29.29 -22.88 8.56
CA PHE A 355 -29.74 -21.67 9.24
C PHE A 355 -29.40 -20.41 8.44
N ILE A 356 -28.18 -20.28 7.93
CA ILE A 356 -27.79 -19.15 7.07
C ILE A 356 -28.61 -19.12 5.78
N ASP A 357 -28.79 -20.29 5.16
CA ASP A 357 -29.45 -20.44 3.87
C ASP A 357 -30.96 -20.13 3.90
N LYS A 358 -31.59 -20.05 5.08
CA LYS A 358 -32.97 -19.57 5.25
C LYS A 358 -33.13 -18.10 4.85
N PHE A 359 -32.06 -17.31 4.94
CA PHE A 359 -32.15 -15.86 4.88
C PHE A 359 -31.70 -15.29 3.53
N THR A 360 -32.39 -14.24 3.10
CA THR A 360 -32.04 -13.50 1.88
C THR A 360 -30.95 -12.49 2.21
N ASN A 361 -29.88 -12.45 1.42
CA ASN A 361 -28.75 -11.51 1.58
C ASN A 361 -28.11 -11.52 3.00
N PRO A 362 -27.65 -12.68 3.49
CA PRO A 362 -27.07 -12.79 4.82
C PRO A 362 -25.68 -12.14 4.91
N VAL A 363 -25.45 -11.41 5.99
CA VAL A 363 -24.13 -10.87 6.36
C VAL A 363 -23.66 -11.56 7.63
N LEU A 364 -22.57 -12.33 7.52
CA LEU A 364 -21.98 -13.02 8.67
C LEU A 364 -21.10 -12.07 9.49
N ILE A 365 -21.42 -11.89 10.76
CA ILE A 365 -20.74 -10.97 11.67
C ILE A 365 -20.09 -11.76 12.80
N ALA A 366 -18.78 -11.65 12.91
CA ALA A 366 -18.00 -12.28 13.99
C ALA A 366 -16.82 -11.40 14.40
N HIS A 367 -16.37 -11.52 15.64
CA HIS A 367 -15.16 -10.84 16.11
C HIS A 367 -13.93 -11.67 15.74
N ASN A 368 -13.08 -11.17 14.83
CA ASN A 368 -12.02 -11.97 14.19
C ASN A 368 -12.59 -13.06 13.26
N ALA A 369 -13.67 -12.74 12.52
CA ALA A 369 -14.38 -13.63 11.60
C ALA A 369 -13.52 -14.56 10.71
N PRO A 370 -12.31 -14.16 10.23
CA PRO A 370 -11.43 -15.09 9.51
C PRO A 370 -11.02 -16.34 10.30
N PHE A 371 -11.09 -16.32 11.63
CA PHE A 371 -10.87 -17.49 12.48
C PHE A 371 -12.02 -18.49 12.36
N ASP A 372 -13.24 -18.05 12.68
CA ASP A 372 -14.44 -18.89 12.73
C ASP A 372 -14.78 -19.43 11.35
N LEU A 373 -14.82 -18.55 10.32
CA LEU A 373 -15.10 -18.94 8.94
C LEU A 373 -14.09 -19.97 8.41
N LYS A 374 -12.81 -19.84 8.81
CA LYS A 374 -11.79 -20.83 8.45
C LYS A 374 -12.00 -22.15 9.17
N TYR A 375 -12.38 -22.11 10.45
CA TYR A 375 -12.69 -23.30 11.22
C TYR A 375 -13.86 -24.05 10.59
N LEU A 376 -14.98 -23.37 10.39
CA LEU A 376 -16.18 -23.88 9.74
C LEU A 376 -15.85 -24.46 8.37
N GLY A 377 -15.18 -23.72 7.49
CA GLY A 377 -14.86 -24.19 6.14
C GLY A 377 -13.95 -25.43 6.12
N VAL A 378 -12.93 -25.50 6.99
CA VAL A 378 -12.05 -26.67 7.06
C VAL A 378 -12.77 -27.88 7.65
N ARG A 379 -13.56 -27.71 8.71
CA ARG A 379 -14.31 -28.82 9.34
C ARG A 379 -15.44 -29.31 8.44
N ALA A 380 -16.19 -28.40 7.79
CA ALA A 380 -17.22 -28.71 6.80
C ALA A 380 -16.67 -29.57 5.65
N LYS A 381 -15.51 -29.20 5.11
CA LYS A 381 -14.87 -29.95 4.02
C LYS A 381 -14.55 -31.40 4.41
N LYS A 382 -14.20 -31.68 5.67
CA LYS A 382 -13.95 -33.06 6.14
C LYS A 382 -15.19 -33.95 6.06
N TYR A 383 -16.37 -33.35 6.15
CA TYR A 383 -17.66 -34.05 6.04
C TYR A 383 -18.28 -33.95 4.64
N GLY A 384 -17.53 -33.49 3.64
CA GLY A 384 -18.04 -33.30 2.27
C GLY A 384 -19.03 -32.15 2.12
N ILE A 385 -19.10 -31.23 3.10
CA ILE A 385 -19.99 -30.07 3.06
C ILE A 385 -19.26 -28.91 2.37
N THR A 386 -19.86 -28.36 1.32
CA THR A 386 -19.32 -27.20 0.60
C THR A 386 -19.85 -25.91 1.21
N MET A 387 -18.96 -25.07 1.73
CA MET A 387 -19.32 -23.76 2.26
C MET A 387 -19.46 -22.74 1.12
N LYS A 388 -20.64 -22.13 0.99
CA LYS A 388 -20.87 -21.00 0.08
C LYS A 388 -20.08 -19.77 0.56
N LYS A 389 -19.81 -18.85 -0.37
CA LYS A 389 -19.19 -17.57 -0.03
C LYS A 389 -20.28 -16.59 0.40
N TYR A 390 -20.20 -16.14 1.65
CA TYR A 390 -21.10 -15.14 2.21
C TYR A 390 -20.40 -13.79 2.34
N GLU A 391 -21.18 -12.71 2.32
CA GLU A 391 -20.70 -11.42 2.82
C GLU A 391 -20.38 -11.54 4.31
N SER A 392 -19.28 -10.94 4.76
CA SER A 392 -18.92 -10.97 6.17
C SER A 392 -18.31 -9.67 6.66
N LEU A 393 -18.54 -9.38 7.94
CA LEU A 393 -17.97 -8.25 8.66
C LEU A 393 -17.14 -8.77 9.85
N ASP A 394 -15.85 -8.44 9.83
CA ASP A 394 -14.95 -8.68 10.96
C ASP A 394 -14.94 -7.46 11.89
N THR A 395 -15.57 -7.56 13.05
CA THR A 395 -15.65 -6.44 14.00
C THR A 395 -14.30 -6.11 14.66
N LEU A 396 -13.35 -7.06 14.67
CA LEU A 396 -11.99 -6.79 15.12
C LEU A 396 -11.25 -5.85 14.14
N GLU A 397 -11.48 -6.00 12.83
CA GLU A 397 -10.92 -5.08 11.83
C GLU A 397 -11.64 -3.75 11.82
N LEU A 398 -12.97 -3.74 11.90
CA LEU A 398 -13.76 -2.51 12.07
C LEU A 398 -13.25 -1.69 13.26
N ASN A 399 -13.06 -2.32 14.41
CA ASN A 399 -12.56 -1.66 15.60
C ASN A 399 -11.15 -1.08 15.40
N LYS A 400 -10.22 -1.88 14.87
CA LYS A 400 -8.83 -1.43 14.62
C LYS A 400 -8.74 -0.29 13.62
N MET A 401 -9.55 -0.33 12.56
CA MET A 401 -9.45 0.60 11.42
C MET A 401 -10.31 1.85 11.58
N TYR A 402 -11.36 1.81 12.39
CA TYR A 402 -12.29 2.93 12.54
C TYR A 402 -12.47 3.37 13.98
N PHE A 403 -12.84 2.46 14.87
CA PHE A 403 -13.20 2.86 16.24
C PHE A 403 -12.00 3.37 17.04
N ILE A 404 -10.86 2.68 17.01
CA ILE A 404 -9.64 3.15 17.66
C ILE A 404 -9.13 4.47 17.05
N PRO A 405 -9.10 4.65 15.72
CA PRO A 405 -8.85 5.95 15.11
C PRO A 405 -9.81 7.05 15.56
N LEU A 406 -11.11 6.78 15.62
CA LEU A 406 -12.10 7.73 16.12
C LEU A 406 -11.80 8.15 17.57
N LEU A 407 -11.61 7.17 18.46
CA LEU A 407 -11.28 7.42 19.87
C LEU A 407 -10.05 8.32 20.05
N LYS A 408 -9.08 8.25 19.13
CA LYS A 408 -7.84 9.03 19.16
C LYS A 408 -7.94 10.39 18.46
N SER A 409 -8.97 10.62 17.66
CA SER A 409 -9.09 11.82 16.82
C SER A 409 -9.90 12.92 17.47
N VAL A 410 -10.71 12.58 18.48
CA VAL A 410 -11.58 13.54 19.17
C VAL A 410 -10.97 13.87 20.53
N GLU A 411 -10.45 15.09 20.66
CA GLU A 411 -9.95 15.60 21.94
C GLU A 411 -11.09 16.21 22.76
N GLY A 412 -11.05 16.06 24.09
CA GLY A 412 -12.00 16.69 25.02
C GLY A 412 -13.37 16.00 25.14
N SER A 413 -13.60 14.90 24.41
CA SER A 413 -14.81 14.08 24.59
C SER A 413 -14.67 13.17 25.79
N LYS A 414 -15.29 13.55 26.93
CA LYS A 414 -15.32 12.74 28.16
C LYS A 414 -15.72 11.28 27.89
N GLU A 415 -16.67 11.04 26.99
CA GLU A 415 -17.16 9.70 26.65
C GLU A 415 -16.08 8.87 25.92
N LEU A 416 -15.48 9.42 24.85
CA LEU A 416 -14.46 8.72 24.07
C LEU A 416 -13.16 8.57 24.87
N ASP A 417 -12.80 9.57 25.67
CA ASP A 417 -11.59 9.55 26.51
C ASP A 417 -11.66 8.45 27.58
N VAL A 418 -12.82 8.25 28.21
CA VAL A 418 -13.03 7.17 29.18
C VAL A 418 -12.86 5.81 28.53
N ILE A 419 -13.47 5.59 27.35
CA ILE A 419 -13.32 4.34 26.60
C ILE A 419 -11.87 4.14 26.20
N LEU A 420 -11.23 5.15 25.61
CA LEU A 420 -9.85 5.06 25.16
C LEU A 420 -8.90 4.79 26.32
N LYS A 421 -9.09 5.43 27.47
CA LYS A 421 -8.31 5.19 28.69
C LYS A 421 -8.48 3.74 29.17
N SER A 422 -9.72 3.25 29.24
CA SER A 422 -10.03 1.86 29.63
C SER A 422 -9.36 0.83 28.70
N LEU A 423 -9.29 1.12 27.41
CA LEU A 423 -8.66 0.23 26.43
C LEU A 423 -7.13 0.33 26.39
N SER A 424 -6.53 1.32 27.07
CA SER A 424 -5.12 1.65 26.93
C SER A 424 -4.24 0.97 27.97
N THR A 425 -3.14 0.41 27.51
CA THR A 425 -2.00 0.00 28.33
C THR A 425 -0.73 0.67 27.81
N TYR A 426 0.31 0.76 28.64
CA TYR A 426 1.59 1.34 28.25
C TYR A 426 2.67 0.26 28.31
N THR A 427 3.52 0.22 27.28
CA THR A 427 4.72 -0.64 27.33
C THR A 427 5.76 -0.05 28.28
N THR A 428 6.75 -0.85 28.66
CA THR A 428 7.92 -0.40 29.45
C THR A 428 8.65 0.78 28.81
N THR A 429 8.55 0.93 27.49
CA THR A 429 9.10 2.06 26.72
C THR A 429 8.16 3.27 26.61
N GLY A 430 7.07 3.32 27.37
CA GLY A 430 6.08 4.40 27.37
C GLY A 430 5.13 4.41 26.17
N LYS A 431 5.17 3.40 25.28
CA LYS A 431 4.31 3.35 24.09
C LYS A 431 2.89 2.90 24.46
N ARG A 432 1.91 3.74 24.14
CA ARG A 432 0.48 3.42 24.29
C ARG A 432 0.05 2.28 23.36
N LYS A 433 -0.57 1.25 23.92
CA LYS A 433 -1.21 0.13 23.23
C LYS A 433 -2.69 0.13 23.55
N VAL A 434 -3.53 0.17 22.52
CA VAL A 434 -4.99 0.14 22.68
C VAL A 434 -5.48 -1.27 22.36
N SER A 435 -6.23 -1.87 23.29
CA SER A 435 -6.81 -3.20 23.09
C SER A 435 -7.89 -3.17 22.02
N SER A 436 -8.07 -4.30 21.35
CA SER A 436 -9.15 -4.50 20.38
C SER A 436 -9.93 -5.79 20.66
N THR A 437 -9.70 -6.43 21.81
CA THR A 437 -10.38 -7.68 22.18
C THR A 437 -11.81 -7.41 22.58
N LEU A 438 -12.72 -8.31 22.22
CA LEU A 438 -14.15 -8.16 22.49
C LEU A 438 -14.45 -7.89 23.97
N GLY A 439 -13.93 -8.70 24.89
CA GLY A 439 -14.14 -8.50 26.33
C GLY A 439 -13.66 -7.15 26.87
N ASN A 440 -12.54 -6.62 26.37
CA ASN A 440 -12.06 -5.30 26.80
C ASN A 440 -12.93 -4.17 26.23
N LEU A 441 -13.45 -4.33 25.00
CA LEU A 441 -14.38 -3.38 24.41
C LEU A 441 -15.69 -3.35 25.19
N SER A 442 -16.24 -4.53 25.49
CA SER A 442 -17.45 -4.66 26.28
C SER A 442 -17.33 -3.98 27.64
N TYR A 443 -16.24 -4.26 28.36
CA TYR A 443 -15.93 -3.61 29.63
C TYR A 443 -15.79 -2.09 29.48
N ALA A 444 -15.04 -1.62 28.48
CA ALA A 444 -14.84 -0.18 28.25
C ALA A 444 -16.14 0.55 27.88
N MET A 445 -17.06 -0.13 27.20
CA MET A 445 -18.37 0.39 26.79
C MET A 445 -19.48 0.15 27.81
N LYS A 446 -19.17 -0.46 28.96
CA LYS A 446 -20.13 -0.82 30.02
C LYS A 446 -21.29 -1.68 29.52
N ILE A 447 -21.01 -2.61 28.61
CA ILE A 447 -21.99 -3.60 28.16
C ILE A 447 -21.99 -4.73 29.19
N ASP A 448 -23.16 -5.01 29.79
CA ASP A 448 -23.32 -6.11 30.74
C ASP A 448 -23.13 -7.43 29.99
N VAL A 449 -22.26 -8.30 30.53
CA VAL A 449 -22.01 -9.61 29.93
C VAL A 449 -21.92 -10.66 31.01
N LYS A 450 -23.02 -11.38 31.15
CA LYS A 450 -23.06 -12.62 31.94
C LYS A 450 -22.66 -13.76 31.01
N GLY A 451 -21.86 -14.71 31.51
CA GLY A 451 -21.62 -15.97 30.79
C GLY A 451 -20.40 -16.06 29.86
N TRP A 452 -19.46 -15.09 29.90
CA TRP A 452 -18.26 -15.03 29.03
C TRP A 452 -17.55 -16.38 28.81
N HIS A 453 -17.17 -16.68 27.56
CA HIS A 453 -16.65 -17.99 27.08
C HIS A 453 -17.71 -19.08 26.88
N ASN A 454 -18.87 -18.66 26.37
CA ASN A 454 -19.89 -19.49 25.76
C ASN A 454 -20.23 -18.80 24.43
N ALA A 455 -20.34 -19.57 23.34
CA ALA A 455 -20.56 -19.00 22.00
C ALA A 455 -21.77 -18.04 21.94
N LEU A 456 -22.90 -18.37 22.59
CA LEU A 456 -24.09 -17.50 22.59
C LEU A 456 -23.85 -16.19 23.35
N ALA A 457 -23.20 -16.26 24.51
CA ALA A 457 -22.89 -15.07 25.31
C ALA A 457 -21.88 -14.15 24.58
N ASP A 458 -20.93 -14.74 23.85
CA ASP A 458 -19.95 -13.99 23.06
C ASP A 458 -20.62 -13.36 21.82
N VAL A 459 -21.65 -14.00 21.23
CA VAL A 459 -22.52 -13.40 20.20
C VAL A 459 -23.29 -12.19 20.72
N GLU A 460 -23.92 -12.28 21.89
CA GLU A 460 -24.63 -11.15 22.51
C GLU A 460 -23.67 -9.99 22.84
N MET A 461 -22.47 -10.30 23.36
CA MET A 461 -21.41 -9.31 23.61
C MET A 461 -21.00 -8.58 22.32
N LEU A 462 -20.78 -9.35 21.26
CA LEU A 462 -20.44 -8.84 19.94
C LEU A 462 -21.49 -7.87 19.41
N MET A 463 -22.77 -8.23 19.55
CA MET A 463 -23.88 -7.36 19.13
C MET A 463 -23.89 -6.05 19.92
N GLY A 464 -23.78 -6.11 21.25
CA GLY A 464 -23.76 -4.91 22.09
C GLY A 464 -22.60 -3.99 21.73
N VAL A 465 -21.41 -4.55 21.52
CA VAL A 465 -20.21 -3.79 21.14
C VAL A 465 -20.40 -3.14 19.78
N LEU A 466 -20.88 -3.88 18.78
CA LEU A 466 -21.10 -3.34 17.44
C LEU A 466 -22.18 -2.25 17.44
N ALA A 467 -23.28 -2.45 18.15
CA ALA A 467 -24.35 -1.45 18.27
C ALA A 467 -23.82 -0.14 18.88
N LYS A 468 -23.04 -0.22 19.98
CA LYS A 468 -22.43 0.96 20.59
C LYS A 468 -21.42 1.64 19.66
N MET A 469 -20.62 0.86 18.93
CA MET A 469 -19.72 1.42 17.91
C MET A 469 -20.48 2.18 16.82
N VAL A 470 -21.57 1.61 16.30
CA VAL A 470 -22.42 2.25 15.27
C VAL A 470 -23.03 3.55 15.80
N GLU A 471 -23.53 3.57 17.04
CA GLU A 471 -24.03 4.78 17.69
C GLU A 471 -22.96 5.88 17.72
N MET A 472 -21.74 5.53 18.13
CA MET A 472 -20.63 6.48 18.17
C MET A 472 -20.21 6.93 16.77
N PHE A 473 -20.18 6.04 15.78
CA PHE A 473 -19.91 6.43 14.40
C PHE A 473 -20.96 7.43 13.88
N LYS A 474 -22.25 7.22 14.17
CA LYS A 474 -23.30 8.18 13.80
C LYS A 474 -23.10 9.54 14.48
N LYS A 475 -22.79 9.54 15.78
CA LYS A 475 -22.55 10.76 16.57
C LYS A 475 -21.32 11.56 16.09
N TYR A 476 -20.29 10.87 15.61
CA TYR A 476 -19.02 11.46 15.19
C TYR A 476 -18.72 11.27 13.70
N GLN A 477 -19.77 11.24 12.86
CA GLN A 477 -19.65 10.88 11.44
C GLN A 477 -18.79 11.85 10.61
N ASP A 478 -18.69 13.10 11.07
CA ASP A 478 -17.95 14.18 10.39
C ASP A 478 -16.48 14.30 10.87
N VAL A 479 -16.05 13.48 11.83
CA VAL A 479 -14.67 13.49 12.33
C VAL A 479 -13.71 12.89 11.30
N ASP A 480 -12.68 13.65 10.91
CA ASP A 480 -11.64 13.15 10.03
C ASP A 480 -10.67 12.22 10.76
N ILE A 481 -10.81 10.92 10.52
CA ILE A 481 -9.90 9.89 11.03
C ILE A 481 -8.87 9.43 9.99
N SER A 482 -8.82 10.03 8.80
CA SER A 482 -8.15 9.51 7.61
C SER A 482 -6.67 9.20 7.85
N LYS A 483 -5.95 10.07 8.55
CA LYS A 483 -4.53 9.89 8.90
C LYS A 483 -4.31 8.65 9.77
N LEU A 484 -5.10 8.49 10.82
CA LEU A 484 -4.99 7.36 11.75
C LEU A 484 -5.51 6.06 11.12
N HIS A 485 -6.63 6.14 10.40
CA HIS A 485 -7.18 5.05 9.61
C HIS A 485 -6.13 4.48 8.64
N ARG A 486 -5.50 5.32 7.81
CA ARG A 486 -4.41 4.90 6.91
C ARG A 486 -3.28 4.21 7.66
N GLY A 487 -2.87 4.76 8.82
CA GLY A 487 -1.84 4.14 9.68
C GLY A 487 -2.20 2.73 10.14
N GLU A 488 -3.44 2.50 10.54
CA GLU A 488 -3.95 1.20 11.01
C GLU A 488 -4.13 0.19 9.87
N VAL A 489 -4.66 0.63 8.72
CA VAL A 489 -4.74 -0.18 7.49
C VAL A 489 -3.35 -0.72 7.12
N LEU A 490 -2.34 0.13 7.15
CA LEU A 490 -0.95 -0.25 6.87
C LEU A 490 -0.42 -1.26 7.90
N ARG A 491 -0.76 -1.10 9.18
CA ARG A 491 -0.36 -2.03 10.24
C ARG A 491 -0.99 -3.41 10.04
N VAL A 492 -2.28 -3.46 9.71
CA VAL A 492 -3.01 -4.72 9.43
C VAL A 492 -2.43 -5.40 8.19
N ALA A 493 -2.21 -4.66 7.11
CA ALA A 493 -1.59 -5.17 5.89
C ALA A 493 -0.19 -5.77 6.15
N LYS A 494 0.66 -5.08 6.91
CA LYS A 494 1.97 -5.59 7.35
C LYS A 494 1.87 -6.88 8.14
N GLY A 495 0.90 -6.98 9.05
CA GLY A 495 0.67 -8.19 9.84
C GLY A 495 0.32 -9.39 8.97
N ARG A 496 -0.53 -9.20 7.96
CA ARG A 496 -0.92 -10.24 6.98
C ARG A 496 0.27 -10.65 6.09
N HIS A 497 1.10 -9.70 5.64
CA HIS A 497 2.29 -10.00 4.82
C HIS A 497 3.35 -10.80 5.59
N LYS A 498 3.64 -10.44 6.85
CA LYS A 498 4.58 -11.19 7.70
C LYS A 498 4.16 -12.66 7.85
N ARG A 499 2.85 -12.92 8.04
CA ARG A 499 2.32 -14.30 8.14
C ARG A 499 2.49 -15.13 6.86
N LYS A 500 2.47 -14.50 5.67
CA LYS A 500 2.69 -15.19 4.38
C LYS A 500 4.16 -15.52 4.09
N HIS A 501 5.11 -14.76 4.65
CA HIS A 501 6.54 -14.86 4.31
C HIS A 501 7.44 -15.30 5.47
N THR A 502 6.90 -15.77 6.59
CA THR A 502 7.72 -16.47 7.60
C THR A 502 8.31 -17.73 6.96
N PRO A 503 9.64 -17.87 6.85
CA PRO A 503 10.24 -19.10 6.36
C PRO A 503 9.72 -20.26 7.22
N LYS A 504 9.22 -21.34 6.60
CA LYS A 504 9.09 -22.60 7.31
C LYS A 504 10.50 -22.92 7.79
N ARG A 505 10.78 -22.78 9.11
CA ARG A 505 11.98 -23.37 9.71
C ARG A 505 11.98 -24.82 9.25
N LYS A 506 12.93 -25.20 8.38
CA LYS A 506 13.25 -26.60 8.15
C LYS A 506 13.57 -27.13 9.55
N LYS A 507 12.70 -28.00 10.08
CA LYS A 507 13.02 -28.74 11.29
C LYS A 507 14.27 -29.57 10.93
N LYS A 508 15.32 -29.43 11.74
CA LYS A 508 16.38 -30.43 11.81
C LYS A 508 15.79 -31.71 12.38
#